data_AF-A0A2K0UMU1-F1
#
_entry.id   AF-A0A2K0UMU1-F1
#
_cell.length_a   1.000
_cell.length_b   1.000
_cell.length_c   1.000
_cell.angle_alpha   90.00
_cell.angle_beta   90.00
_cell.angle_gamma   90.00
#
_symmetry.space_group_name_H-M   'P 1'
#
loop_
_entity.id
_entity.type
_entity.pdbx_description
1 polymer ?
#
loop_
_entity_poly.entity_id
_entity_poly.type
_entity_poly.pdbx_seq_one_letter_code
_entity_poly.pdbx_strand_id
1 'polypeptide(L)'
;MNENANTPPETISPSVEPFNVSIDADITTKFILFSHEFPSGDVKDLLRRLHRYAKLPRYSQLARFLHECASVLKQEVQKLPRPLRDQVPPFHDVVTLASQWEKLKASSLCGTWEGAFLCIYEIAMLIG
;
A
#
# COMPACT_ATOMS: atom_id res chain seq x y z
N MET A 1 -73.12 6.27 27.53
CA MET A 1 -72.25 7.44 27.75
C MET A 1 -70.91 6.89 28.25
N ASN A 2 -69.81 6.82 27.51
CA ASN A 2 -69.38 7.56 26.31
C ASN A 2 -68.61 6.65 25.33
N GLU A 3 -68.61 7.15 24.10
CA GLU A 3 -68.03 6.65 22.85
C GLU A 3 -66.54 7.06 22.70
N ASN A 4 -65.89 6.49 21.68
CA ASN A 4 -64.62 6.87 21.03
C ASN A 4 -63.36 6.16 21.55
N ALA A 5 -62.39 5.75 20.72
CA ALA A 5 -62.27 5.58 19.27
C ALA A 5 -60.92 4.87 19.07
N ASN A 6 -60.87 3.84 18.21
CA ASN A 6 -59.63 3.14 17.88
C ASN A 6 -58.70 4.06 17.08
N THR A 7 -57.46 4.24 17.57
CA THR A 7 -56.37 4.97 16.89
C THR A 7 -55.37 3.94 16.32
N PRO A 8 -54.84 4.09 15.08
CA PRO A 8 -53.93 3.12 14.47
C PRO A 8 -52.48 3.25 15.00
N PRO A 9 -51.61 2.23 14.79
CA PRO A 9 -50.24 2.26 15.32
C PRO A 9 -49.38 3.28 14.58
N GLU A 10 -48.71 4.14 15.35
CA GLU A 10 -47.73 5.10 14.86
C GLU A 10 -46.54 4.39 14.20
N THR A 11 -46.20 4.86 13.01
CA THR A 11 -45.03 4.52 12.23
C THR A 11 -43.76 4.78 13.04
N ILE A 12 -43.03 3.72 13.39
CA ILE A 12 -41.68 3.81 13.98
C ILE A 12 -40.76 4.43 12.92
N SER A 13 -40.49 5.72 13.07
CA SER A 13 -39.39 6.39 12.37
C SER A 13 -38.09 6.03 13.10
N PRO A 14 -37.06 5.50 12.42
CA PRO A 14 -35.78 5.29 13.08
C PRO A 14 -35.13 6.66 13.30
N SER A 15 -35.06 7.08 14.56
CA SER A 15 -34.23 8.20 14.99
C SER A 15 -32.76 7.81 14.74
N VAL A 16 -32.13 8.44 13.75
CA VAL A 16 -30.68 8.43 13.63
C VAL A 16 -30.15 9.34 14.73
N GLU A 17 -29.91 8.75 15.91
CA GLU A 17 -29.06 9.35 16.93
C GLU A 17 -27.69 9.61 16.27
N PRO A 18 -27.19 10.85 16.24
CA PRO A 18 -25.79 11.06 15.89
C PRO A 18 -24.96 10.27 16.88
N PHE A 19 -24.14 9.33 16.39
CA PHE A 19 -23.13 8.66 17.20
C PHE A 19 -22.24 9.73 17.83
N ASN A 20 -22.59 10.15 19.05
CA ASN A 20 -21.79 11.08 19.82
C ASN A 20 -20.63 10.27 20.38
N VAL A 21 -19.60 10.09 19.55
CA VAL A 21 -18.32 9.57 20.01
C VAL A 21 -17.76 10.63 20.94
N SER A 22 -17.98 10.42 22.24
CA SER A 22 -17.20 11.10 23.27
C SER A 22 -15.76 10.64 23.08
N ILE A 23 -15.00 11.39 22.28
CA ILE A 23 -13.57 11.20 22.10
C ILE A 23 -12.96 11.58 23.43
N ASP A 24 -12.70 10.55 24.24
CA ASP A 24 -11.96 10.66 25.49
C ASP A 24 -10.62 11.32 25.17
N ALA A 25 -10.38 12.50 25.74
CA ALA A 25 -9.32 13.42 25.32
C ALA A 25 -7.90 12.96 25.73
N ASP A 26 -7.73 11.69 26.12
CA ASP A 26 -6.48 11.13 26.63
C ASP A 26 -6.00 9.86 25.90
N ILE A 27 -6.66 9.46 24.80
CA ILE A 27 -6.14 8.39 23.92
C ILE A 27 -5.34 9.03 22.79
N THR A 28 -4.01 9.00 22.90
CA THR A 28 -3.13 9.40 21.80
C THR A 28 -3.16 8.34 20.70
N THR A 29 -4.12 8.45 19.78
CA THR A 29 -4.23 7.50 18.66
C THR A 29 -3.12 7.76 17.65
N LYS A 30 -2.26 6.77 17.42
CA LYS A 30 -1.22 6.80 16.39
C LYS A 30 -1.78 6.23 15.10
N PHE A 31 -1.80 7.04 14.05
CA PHE A 31 -2.18 6.61 12.72
C PHE A 31 -0.96 6.59 11.80
N ILE A 32 -0.94 5.62 10.89
CA ILE A 32 0.02 5.53 9.80
C ILE A 32 -0.78 5.65 8.51
N LEU A 33 -0.41 6.61 7.68
CA LEU A 33 -1.04 6.86 6.40
C LEU A 33 -0.12 6.39 5.28
N PHE A 34 -0.66 5.57 4.39
CA PHE A 34 -0.06 5.21 3.12
C PHE A 34 -0.68 6.08 2.02
N SER A 35 0.17 6.64 1.18
CA SER A 35 -0.23 7.51 0.07
C SER A 35 -0.42 6.70 -1.22
N HIS A 36 -0.97 7.35 -2.23
CA HIS A 36 -1.15 6.76 -3.57
C HIS A 36 0.00 7.11 -4.53
N GLU A 37 0.95 7.93 -4.08
CA GLU A 37 2.06 8.44 -4.86
C GLU A 37 3.36 8.45 -4.04
N PHE A 38 4.49 8.42 -4.73
CA PHE A 38 5.80 8.56 -4.09
C PHE A 38 6.01 9.99 -3.55
N PRO A 39 6.76 10.14 -2.43
CA PRO A 39 7.26 11.45 -2.04
C PRO A 39 8.20 12.00 -3.13
N SER A 40 8.41 13.31 -3.13
CA SER A 40 9.25 13.98 -4.13
C SER A 40 10.61 13.28 -4.32
N GLY A 41 10.85 12.82 -5.55
CA GLY A 41 12.06 12.11 -5.94
C GLY A 41 11.82 11.00 -6.95
N ASP A 42 12.90 10.51 -7.57
CA ASP A 42 12.85 9.36 -8.46
C ASP A 42 12.74 8.05 -7.65
N VAL A 43 11.93 7.11 -8.13
CA VAL A 43 11.74 5.76 -7.56
C VAL A 43 13.10 5.09 -7.35
N LYS A 44 13.99 5.21 -8.34
CA LYS A 44 15.36 4.70 -8.24
C LYS A 44 16.09 5.22 -7.00
N ASP A 45 16.00 6.51 -6.71
CA ASP A 45 16.70 7.13 -5.59
C ASP A 45 16.05 6.82 -4.24
N LEU A 46 14.73 6.65 -4.20
CA LEU A 46 14.01 6.20 -3.01
C LEU A 46 14.42 4.77 -2.63
N LEU A 47 14.36 3.84 -3.58
CA LEU A 47 14.71 2.44 -3.34
C LEU A 47 16.21 2.27 -3.06
N ARG A 48 17.07 3.06 -3.71
CA ARG A 48 18.51 3.09 -3.40
C ARG A 48 18.79 3.61 -1.99
N ARG A 49 18.01 4.57 -1.48
CA ARG A 49 18.12 5.03 -0.08
C ARG A 49 17.75 3.90 0.87
N LEU A 50 16.58 3.27 0.71
CA LEU A 50 16.16 2.14 1.53
C LEU A 50 17.20 1.01 1.53
N HIS A 51 17.72 0.64 0.36
CA HIS A 51 18.72 -0.41 0.27
C HIS A 51 20.04 -0.06 0.97
N ARG A 52 20.39 1.22 1.12
CA ARG A 52 21.53 1.63 1.96
C ARG A 52 21.24 1.44 3.44
N TYR A 53 20.02 1.73 3.90
CA TYR A 53 19.61 1.44 5.28
C TYR A 53 19.61 -0.06 5.56
N ALA A 54 19.09 -0.86 4.64
CA ALA A 54 19.09 -2.33 4.73
C ALA A 54 20.47 -2.95 4.95
N LYS A 55 21.56 -2.28 4.53
CA LYS A 55 22.94 -2.77 4.75
C LYS A 55 23.44 -2.58 6.18
N LEU A 56 22.76 -1.78 6.99
CA LEU A 56 23.15 -1.58 8.38
C LEU A 56 22.65 -2.75 9.23
N PRO A 57 23.46 -3.25 10.20
CA PRO A 57 23.08 -4.42 11.02
C PRO A 57 21.75 -4.28 11.76
N ARG A 58 21.35 -3.06 12.12
CA ARG A 58 20.09 -2.76 12.82
C ARG A 58 18.83 -2.95 11.96
N TYR A 59 18.97 -3.00 10.64
CA TYR A 59 17.85 -3.10 9.69
C TYR A 59 17.82 -4.45 8.98
N SER A 60 18.09 -5.53 9.72
CA SER A 60 18.08 -6.91 9.18
C SER A 60 16.70 -7.32 8.63
N GLN A 61 15.61 -6.86 9.26
CA GLN A 61 14.25 -7.11 8.79
C GLN A 61 13.98 -6.40 7.46
N LEU A 62 14.44 -5.15 7.30
CA LEU A 62 14.34 -4.45 6.03
C LEU A 62 15.14 -5.19 4.93
N ALA A 63 16.36 -5.62 5.25
CA ALA A 63 17.19 -6.37 4.29
C ALA A 63 16.51 -7.65 3.82
N ARG A 64 15.94 -8.41 4.77
CA ARG A 64 15.17 -9.61 4.46
C ARG A 64 13.94 -9.28 3.62
N PHE A 65 13.16 -8.27 4.02
CA PHE A 65 11.97 -7.84 3.29
C PHE A 65 12.28 -7.50 1.83
N LEU A 66 13.28 -6.66 1.58
CA LEU A 66 13.67 -6.28 0.21
C LEU A 66 14.16 -7.48 -0.61
N HIS A 67 14.85 -8.43 0.01
CA HIS A 67 15.27 -9.67 -0.65
C HIS A 67 14.06 -10.53 -1.05
N GLU A 68 13.12 -10.72 -0.13
CA GLU A 68 11.89 -11.47 -0.39
C GLU A 68 11.04 -10.80 -1.47
N CYS A 69 10.92 -9.46 -1.47
CA CYS A 69 10.24 -8.72 -2.53
C CYS A 69 10.85 -9.03 -3.91
N ALA A 70 12.18 -9.03 -4.03
CA ALA A 70 12.84 -9.37 -5.29
C ALA A 70 12.57 -10.83 -5.71
N SER A 71 12.51 -11.76 -4.76
CA SER A 71 12.17 -13.16 -5.00
C SER A 71 10.72 -13.33 -5.49
N VAL A 72 9.77 -12.73 -4.78
CA VAL A 72 8.33 -12.76 -5.13
C VAL A 72 8.09 -12.11 -6.49
N LEU A 73 8.70 -10.94 -6.76
CA LEU A 73 8.59 -10.30 -8.07
C LEU A 73 9.09 -11.20 -9.20
N LYS A 74 10.20 -11.93 -9.01
CA LYS A 74 10.67 -12.89 -10.02
C LYS A 74 9.66 -14.01 -10.23
N GLN A 75 9.06 -14.54 -9.17
CA GLN A 75 8.04 -15.59 -9.28
C GLN A 75 6.81 -15.09 -10.04
N GLU A 76 6.33 -13.88 -9.75
CA GLU A 76 5.21 -13.29 -10.47
C GLU A 76 5.52 -13.03 -11.94
N VAL A 77 6.73 -12.51 -12.24
CA VAL A 77 7.19 -12.33 -13.63
C VAL A 77 7.25 -13.66 -14.39
N GLN A 78 7.63 -14.77 -13.74
CA GLN A 78 7.63 -16.09 -14.40
C GLN A 78 6.23 -16.59 -14.77
N LYS A 79 5.20 -16.16 -14.04
CA LYS A 79 3.79 -16.52 -14.31
C LYS A 79 3.16 -15.70 -15.44
N LEU A 80 3.82 -14.61 -15.87
CA LEU A 80 3.31 -13.77 -16.94
C LEU A 80 3.32 -14.48 -18.31
N PRO A 81 2.35 -14.18 -19.19
CA PRO A 81 2.43 -14.51 -20.60
C PRO A 81 3.75 -14.03 -21.23
N ARG A 82 4.32 -14.81 -22.17
CA ARG A 82 5.61 -14.50 -22.80
C ARG A 82 5.75 -13.05 -23.27
N PRO A 83 4.77 -12.45 -24.00
CA PRO A 83 4.92 -11.08 -24.49
C PRO A 83 5.03 -10.02 -23.39
N LEU A 84 4.47 -10.27 -22.21
CA LEU A 84 4.56 -9.37 -21.06
C LEU A 84 5.85 -9.62 -20.28
N ARG A 85 6.21 -10.90 -20.11
CA ARG A 85 7.44 -11.30 -19.43
C ARG A 85 8.69 -10.77 -20.13
N ASP A 86 8.71 -10.79 -21.46
CA ASP A 86 9.87 -10.36 -22.25
C ASP A 86 10.09 -8.82 -22.18
N GLN A 87 9.10 -8.05 -21.71
CA GLN A 87 9.24 -6.62 -21.43
C GLN A 87 9.94 -6.35 -20.10
N VAL A 88 10.04 -7.35 -19.22
CA VAL A 88 10.64 -7.19 -17.90
C VAL A 88 12.16 -7.34 -18.01
N PRO A 89 12.94 -6.31 -17.72
CA PRO A 89 14.39 -6.40 -17.76
C PRO A 89 14.88 -7.36 -16.67
N PRO A 90 16.01 -8.07 -16.88
CA PRO A 90 16.60 -8.90 -15.84
C PRO A 90 17.03 -8.04 -14.64
N PHE A 91 16.80 -8.56 -13.44
CA PHE A 91 17.14 -7.88 -12.19
C PHE A 91 17.56 -8.89 -11.11
N HIS A 92 18.45 -8.46 -10.23
CA HIS A 92 18.90 -9.27 -9.09
C HIS A 92 18.10 -8.93 -7.83
N ASP A 93 17.94 -7.64 -7.56
CA ASP A 93 17.27 -7.06 -6.41
C ASP A 93 16.33 -5.90 -6.82
N VAL A 94 15.56 -5.37 -5.86
CA VAL A 94 14.60 -4.28 -6.09
C VAL A 94 15.28 -3.00 -6.59
N VAL A 95 16.54 -2.73 -6.22
CA VAL A 95 17.27 -1.54 -6.66
C VAL A 95 17.69 -1.66 -8.13
N THR A 96 18.19 -2.83 -8.53
CA THR A 96 18.53 -3.10 -9.93
C THR A 96 17.29 -3.03 -10.82
N LEU A 97 16.14 -3.49 -10.34
CA LEU A 97 14.87 -3.33 -11.05
C LEU A 97 14.46 -1.85 -11.13
N ALA A 98 14.51 -1.11 -10.01
CA ALA A 98 14.21 0.33 -9.97
C ALA A 98 15.16 1.16 -10.84
N SER A 99 16.39 0.70 -11.08
CA SER A 99 17.32 1.37 -12.00
C SER A 99 16.84 1.38 -13.46
N GLN A 100 15.92 0.48 -13.81
CA GLN A 100 15.31 0.37 -15.14
C GLN A 100 13.92 1.03 -15.20
N TRP A 101 13.60 1.92 -14.25
CA TRP A 101 12.27 2.52 -14.10
C TRP A 101 11.70 3.10 -15.40
N GLU A 102 12.51 3.82 -16.18
CA GLU A 102 12.07 4.38 -17.46
C GLU A 102 11.63 3.33 -18.48
N LYS A 103 12.27 2.15 -18.51
CA LYS A 103 11.84 1.03 -19.36
C LYS A 103 10.55 0.40 -18.85
N LEU A 104 10.41 0.27 -17.53
CA LEU A 104 9.23 -0.30 -16.89
C LEU A 104 7.99 0.60 -17.10
N LYS A 105 8.17 1.93 -17.04
CA LYS A 105 7.11 2.90 -17.38
C LYS A 105 6.67 2.80 -18.84
N ALA A 106 7.60 2.55 -19.75
CA ALA A 106 7.30 2.41 -21.17
C ALA A 106 6.63 1.05 -21.50
N SER A 107 6.58 0.11 -20.57
CA SER A 107 5.98 -1.22 -20.75
C SER A 107 4.46 -1.18 -20.64
N SER A 108 3.79 -2.22 -21.15
CA SER A 108 2.35 -2.40 -20.96
C SER A 108 1.92 -2.70 -19.52
N LEU A 109 2.88 -2.83 -18.60
CA LEU A 109 2.68 -3.11 -17.18
C LEU A 109 2.99 -1.89 -16.29
N CYS A 110 3.11 -0.69 -16.85
CA CYS A 110 3.49 0.53 -16.13
C CYS A 110 2.78 0.67 -14.77
N GLY A 111 1.44 0.69 -14.77
CA GLY A 111 0.66 0.85 -13.53
C GLY A 111 0.84 -0.29 -12.51
N THR A 112 1.11 -1.51 -12.98
CA THR A 112 1.44 -2.64 -12.09
C THR A 112 2.78 -2.41 -11.40
N TRP A 113 3.77 -1.91 -12.14
CA TRP A 113 5.07 -1.59 -11.56
C TRP A 113 4.99 -0.40 -10.60
N GLU A 114 4.24 0.65 -10.93
CA GLU A 114 3.99 1.79 -10.03
C GLU A 114 3.43 1.33 -8.70
N GLY A 115 2.34 0.55 -8.73
CA GLY A 115 1.73 -0.01 -7.52
C GLY A 115 2.67 -0.93 -6.74
N ALA A 116 3.41 -1.81 -7.43
CA ALA A 116 4.35 -2.72 -6.78
C ALA A 116 5.49 -1.95 -6.08
N PHE A 117 6.11 -0.98 -6.75
CA PHE A 117 7.18 -0.19 -6.14
C PHE A 117 6.68 0.67 -4.99
N LEU A 118 5.47 1.24 -5.09
CA LEU A 118 4.90 2.06 -4.03
C LEU A 118 4.65 1.21 -2.79
N CYS A 119 4.00 0.06 -2.96
CA CYS A 119 3.76 -0.89 -1.88
C CYS A 119 5.06 -1.35 -1.21
N ILE A 120 6.08 -1.72 -2.00
CA ILE A 120 7.39 -2.10 -1.46
C ILE A 120 8.02 -0.94 -0.69
N TYR A 121 7.99 0.28 -1.24
CA TYR A 121 8.57 1.46 -0.63
C TYR A 121 7.92 1.77 0.72
N GLU A 122 6.60 1.79 0.78
CA GLU A 122 5.83 2.14 1.96
C GLU A 122 6.00 1.12 3.09
N ILE A 123 5.96 -0.18 2.77
CA ILE A 123 6.20 -1.23 3.76
C ILE A 123 7.66 -1.19 4.22
N ALA A 124 8.61 -0.97 3.30
CA ALA A 124 10.02 -0.82 3.66
C ALA A 124 10.26 0.36 4.62
N MET A 125 9.61 1.51 4.37
CA MET A 125 9.66 2.69 5.25
C MET A 125 9.07 2.41 6.63
N LEU A 126 8.02 1.58 6.72
CA LEU A 126 7.46 1.15 7.99
C LEU A 126 8.42 0.23 8.77
N ILE A 127 9.15 -0.64 8.06
CA ILE A 127 10.05 -1.62 8.67
C ILE A 127 11.34 -0.97 9.22
N GLY A 128 11.93 0.02 8.55
CA GLY A 128 13.03 0.81 9.13
C GLY A 128 14.01 1.47 8.18
#